data_AF-A0A946S0R6-F1
#
_entry.id   AF-A0A946S0R6-F1
#
_cell.length_a   1.000
_cell.length_b   1.000
_cell.length_c   1.000
_cell.angle_alpha   90.00
_cell.angle_beta   90.00
_cell.angle_gamma   90.00
#
_symmetry.space_group_name_H-M   'P 1'
#
loop_
_entity.id
_entity.type
_entity.pdbx_description
1 polymer ?
#
loop_
_entity_poly.entity_id
_entity_poly.type
_entity_poly.pdbx_seq_one_letter_code
_entity_poly.pdbx_strand_id
1 'polypeptide(L)'
;MPKPVYCFIDDSPFEIQLFRDVIEPRCNAIMVYSDTFDSCQEHLKRVDIQPSLFVLDLYGRQGAKSARTIPSFTDLQSQVNAIPDLEQVFNGLDKLKDNPDLQINEYLKRLFGIFNEWRNMFGDQCVSLDQGSKYGIGNLKRVRESYPSTAAVMYTRKGLFTDAIELFKHNCDGVFIKPNGQGDDGIYAATISQANGLIKDWDECIRKRES
;
A
#
# COMPACT_ATOMS: atom_id res chain seq x y z
N MET A 1 -6.99 2.30 30.75
CA MET A 1 -5.78 2.44 29.92
C MET A 1 -5.77 3.82 29.29
N PRO A 2 -4.62 4.48 29.14
CA PRO A 2 -4.53 5.71 28.35
C PRO A 2 -5.06 5.44 26.93
N LYS A 3 -5.62 6.46 26.26
CA LYS A 3 -6.07 6.31 24.87
C LYS A 3 -4.85 5.97 23.99
N PRO A 4 -4.96 5.00 23.07
CA PRO A 4 -3.87 4.70 22.16
C PRO A 4 -3.56 5.92 21.27
N VAL A 5 -2.31 6.06 20.86
CA VAL A 5 -1.87 7.13 19.97
C VAL A 5 -1.59 6.53 18.60
N TYR A 6 -2.32 7.01 17.59
CA TYR A 6 -2.23 6.55 16.21
C TYR A 6 -1.48 7.61 15.39
N CYS A 7 -0.35 7.24 14.82
CA CYS A 7 0.45 8.10 13.96
C CYS A 7 0.16 7.73 12.50
N PHE A 8 -0.58 8.58 11.80
CA PHE A 8 -0.84 8.43 10.36
C PHE A 8 0.16 9.26 9.56
N ILE A 9 0.95 8.59 8.72
CA ILE A 9 1.99 9.20 7.89
C ILE A 9 1.66 8.96 6.41
N ASP A 10 1.33 10.03 5.71
CA ASP A 10 0.93 10.02 4.31
C ASP A 10 1.25 11.38 3.67
N ASP A 11 1.86 11.38 2.48
CA ASP A 11 2.26 12.61 1.79
C ASP A 11 1.11 13.26 0.99
N SER A 12 -0.07 12.62 0.97
CA SER A 12 -1.27 13.11 0.32
C SER A 12 -2.14 13.95 1.26
N PRO A 13 -2.34 15.26 0.98
CA PRO A 13 -3.26 16.09 1.74
C PRO A 13 -4.70 15.55 1.74
N PHE A 14 -5.11 14.91 0.64
CA PHE A 14 -6.42 14.26 0.53
C PHE A 14 -6.57 13.11 1.53
N GLU A 15 -5.56 12.25 1.67
CA GLU A 15 -5.64 11.12 2.62
C GLU A 15 -5.67 11.61 4.07
N ILE A 16 -4.88 12.64 4.39
CA ILE A 16 -4.90 13.26 5.72
C ILE A 16 -6.30 13.80 6.01
N GLN A 17 -6.90 14.54 5.08
CA GLN A 17 -8.24 15.11 5.26
C GLN A 17 -9.30 14.01 5.40
N LEU A 18 -9.24 12.98 4.53
CA LEU A 18 -10.12 11.82 4.59
C LEU A 18 -10.07 11.13 5.97
N PHE A 19 -8.87 10.96 6.53
CA PHE A 19 -8.72 10.38 7.86
C PHE A 19 -9.34 11.25 8.95
N ARG A 20 -9.19 12.57 8.87
CA ARG A 20 -9.81 13.51 9.82
C ARG A 20 -11.33 13.47 9.76
N ASP A 21 -11.89 13.35 8.57
CA ASP A 21 -13.34 13.36 8.38
C ASP A 21 -13.98 12.01 8.74
N VAL A 22 -13.26 10.91 8.48
CA VAL A 22 -13.83 9.56 8.53
C VAL A 22 -13.29 8.73 9.69
N ILE A 23 -11.96 8.64 9.84
CA ILE A 23 -11.35 7.73 10.82
C ILE A 23 -11.34 8.37 12.22
N GLU A 24 -10.87 9.60 12.35
CA GLU A 24 -10.72 10.29 13.64
C GLU A 24 -12.02 10.32 14.46
N PRO A 25 -13.21 10.63 13.89
CA PRO A 25 -14.44 10.70 14.66
C PRO A 25 -14.97 9.32 15.10
N ARG A 26 -14.46 8.24 14.49
CA ARG A 26 -14.88 6.85 14.76
C ARG A 26 -13.86 6.09 15.63
N CYS A 27 -12.66 6.62 15.76
CA CYS A 27 -11.58 6.00 16.51
C CYS A 27 -11.53 6.54 17.94
N ASN A 28 -11.35 5.67 18.93
CA ASN A 28 -11.08 6.10 20.31
C ASN A 28 -9.58 6.24 20.58
N ALA A 29 -8.85 6.88 19.66
CA ALA A 29 -7.43 7.12 19.73
C ALA A 29 -7.11 8.62 19.66
N ILE A 30 -5.90 8.99 20.08
CA ILE A 30 -5.32 10.30 19.77
C ILE A 30 -4.66 10.18 18.40
N MET A 31 -5.12 10.95 17.42
CA MET A 31 -4.57 10.94 16.08
C MET A 31 -3.44 11.97 15.93
N VAL A 32 -2.28 11.51 15.47
CA VAL A 32 -1.15 12.35 15.06
C VAL A 32 -0.98 12.21 13.55
N TYR A 33 -1.00 13.33 12.85
CA TYR A 33 -0.90 13.40 11.39
C TYR A 33 0.43 14.00 10.97
N SER A 34 1.08 13.41 9.98
CA SER A 34 2.29 13.96 9.40
C SER A 34 2.47 13.54 7.94
N ASP A 35 3.22 14.33 7.18
CA ASP A 35 3.65 14.00 5.83
C ASP A 35 4.92 13.15 5.78
N THR A 36 5.68 13.14 6.88
CA THR A 36 6.99 12.48 6.98
C THR A 36 7.20 11.89 8.37
N PHE A 37 8.07 10.88 8.46
CA PHE A 37 8.42 10.29 9.76
C PHE A 37 9.14 11.27 10.68
N ASP A 38 10.02 12.12 10.16
CA ASP A 38 10.75 13.13 10.94
C ASP A 38 9.79 14.11 11.63
N SER A 39 8.86 14.69 10.87
CA SER A 39 7.86 15.62 11.40
C SER A 39 6.96 14.96 12.44
N CYS A 40 6.57 13.69 12.22
CA CYS A 40 5.84 12.91 13.22
C CYS A 40 6.64 12.73 14.52
N GLN A 41 7.92 12.35 14.41
CA GLN A 41 8.79 12.12 15.56
C GLN A 41 9.04 13.41 16.36
N GLU A 42 9.28 14.53 15.68
CA GLU A 42 9.43 15.84 16.32
C GLU A 42 8.15 16.25 17.06
N HIS A 43 6.98 16.01 16.45
CA HIS A 43 5.70 16.27 17.10
C HIS A 43 5.56 15.45 18.39
N LEU A 44 5.74 14.13 18.31
CA LEU A 44 5.63 13.22 19.46
C LEU A 44 6.55 13.63 20.62
N LYS A 45 7.81 14.01 20.32
CA LYS A 45 8.76 14.52 21.32
C LYS A 45 8.30 15.83 21.96
N ARG A 46 7.76 16.75 21.17
CA ARG A 46 7.32 18.06 21.66
C ARG A 46 6.12 17.96 22.60
N VAL A 47 5.19 17.04 22.33
CA VAL A 47 3.99 16.84 23.16
C VAL A 47 4.17 15.75 24.23
N ASP A 48 5.33 15.10 24.26
CA ASP A 48 5.71 14.03 25.20
C ASP A 48 4.67 12.89 25.28
N ILE A 49 4.27 12.35 24.13
CA ILE A 49 3.35 11.19 24.04
C ILE A 49 4.01 10.02 23.31
N GLN A 50 3.68 8.80 23.73
CA GLN A 50 4.20 7.57 23.13
C GLN A 50 3.21 7.00 22.10
N PRO A 51 3.67 6.61 20.89
CA PRO A 51 2.83 6.03 19.87
C PRO A 51 2.45 4.58 20.20
N SER A 52 1.19 4.22 19.97
CA SER A 52 0.70 2.83 20.02
C SER A 52 0.69 2.17 18.64
N LEU A 53 0.51 2.96 17.59
CA LEU A 53 0.45 2.49 16.21
C LEU A 53 1.04 3.51 15.24
N PHE A 54 1.79 3.04 14.26
CA PHE A 54 2.10 3.77 13.03
C PHE A 54 1.32 3.18 11.85
N VAL A 55 0.53 4.01 11.18
CA VAL A 55 -0.15 3.69 9.92
C VAL A 55 0.61 4.43 8.82
N LEU A 56 1.32 3.69 7.98
CA LEU A 56 2.29 4.24 7.03
C LEU A 56 1.82 4.04 5.59
N ASP A 57 1.88 5.09 4.75
CA ASP A 57 1.80 4.85 3.30
C ASP A 57 3.04 4.07 2.83
N LEU A 58 2.79 3.09 1.96
CA LEU A 58 3.84 2.25 1.39
C LEU A 58 4.59 2.98 0.27
N TYR A 59 3.86 3.67 -0.60
CA TYR A 59 4.43 4.26 -1.81
C TYR A 59 4.60 5.76 -1.64
N GLY A 60 5.79 6.24 -1.97
CA GLY A 60 6.09 7.67 -1.97
C GLY A 60 7.36 7.93 -2.77
N ARG A 61 7.87 9.16 -2.68
CA ARG A 61 9.07 9.58 -3.39
C ARG A 61 10.32 8.86 -2.85
N GLN A 62 11.16 8.35 -3.75
CA GLN A 62 12.42 7.68 -3.37
C GLN A 62 13.63 8.62 -3.34
N GLY A 63 13.57 9.77 -4.03
CA GLY A 63 14.67 10.75 -4.04
C GLY A 63 15.85 10.34 -4.93
N ALA A 64 15.66 9.36 -5.82
CA ALA A 64 16.71 8.88 -6.73
C ALA A 64 16.82 9.75 -8.00
N LYS A 65 15.75 10.47 -8.36
CA LYS A 65 15.72 11.35 -9.54
C LYS A 65 15.31 12.78 -9.19
N SER A 66 15.96 13.74 -9.83
CA SER A 66 15.67 15.18 -9.67
C SER A 66 14.52 15.64 -10.58
N ALA A 67 14.45 15.13 -11.81
CA ALA A 67 13.38 15.42 -12.77
C ALA A 67 12.40 14.25 -12.89
N ARG A 68 11.10 14.56 -12.90
CA ARG A 68 9.99 13.61 -13.06
C ARG A 68 9.12 14.11 -14.20
N THR A 69 8.91 13.28 -15.21
CA THR A 69 8.05 13.63 -16.34
C THR A 69 7.07 12.49 -16.54
N ILE A 70 5.80 12.85 -16.66
CA ILE A 70 4.75 11.88 -17.02
C ILE A 70 5.08 11.39 -18.44
N PRO A 71 5.19 10.05 -18.67
CA PRO A 71 5.44 9.52 -20.00
C PRO A 71 4.37 10.00 -20.99
N SER A 72 4.75 10.10 -22.26
CA SER A 72 3.79 10.47 -23.30
C SER A 72 2.77 9.34 -23.49
N PHE A 73 1.58 9.70 -23.99
CA PHE A 73 0.57 8.71 -24.37
C PHE A 73 1.15 7.67 -25.36
N THR A 74 1.92 8.13 -26.34
CA THR A 74 2.55 7.27 -27.35
C THR A 74 3.47 6.24 -26.73
N ASP A 75 4.33 6.64 -25.78
CA ASP A 75 5.28 5.72 -25.13
C ASP A 75 4.55 4.66 -24.32
N LEU A 76 3.51 5.07 -23.58
CA LEU A 76 2.70 4.15 -22.79
C LEU A 76 1.90 3.20 -23.69
N GLN A 77 1.34 3.69 -24.79
CA GLN A 77 0.61 2.87 -25.76
C GLN A 77 1.53 1.84 -26.42
N SER A 78 2.78 2.19 -26.72
CA SER A 78 3.77 1.24 -27.23
C SER A 78 4.07 0.12 -26.23
N GLN A 79 4.15 0.41 -24.92
CA GLN A 79 4.30 -0.61 -23.88
C GLN A 79 3.07 -1.53 -23.80
N VAL A 80 1.87 -0.95 -23.83
CA VAL A 80 0.61 -1.71 -23.84
C VAL A 80 0.52 -2.64 -25.05
N ASN A 81 0.90 -2.16 -26.24
CA ASN A 81 0.89 -2.97 -27.46
C ASN A 81 1.92 -4.12 -27.46
N ALA A 82 2.92 -4.07 -26.58
CA ALA A 82 3.89 -5.14 -26.40
C ALA A 82 3.40 -6.23 -25.43
N ILE A 83 2.31 -5.99 -24.69
CA ILE A 83 1.72 -6.98 -23.79
C ILE A 83 1.05 -8.08 -24.65
N PRO A 84 1.32 -9.37 -24.37
CA PRO A 84 0.65 -10.49 -25.02
C PRO A 84 -0.88 -10.35 -25.00
N ASP A 85 -1.51 -10.66 -26.14
CA ASP A 85 -2.96 -10.68 -26.25
C ASP A 85 -3.58 -11.99 -25.70
N LEU A 86 -4.91 -12.03 -25.70
CA LEU A 86 -5.65 -13.20 -25.21
C LEU A 86 -5.46 -14.43 -26.10
N GLU A 87 -5.04 -14.30 -27.36
CA GLU A 87 -4.81 -15.46 -28.24
C GLU A 87 -3.74 -16.37 -27.64
N GLN A 88 -2.68 -15.79 -27.06
CA GLN A 88 -1.62 -16.54 -26.39
C GLN A 88 -2.11 -17.35 -25.18
N VAL A 89 -3.20 -16.94 -24.54
CA VAL A 89 -3.80 -17.71 -23.43
C VAL A 89 -4.44 -18.99 -23.96
N PHE A 90 -5.20 -18.89 -25.06
CA PHE A 90 -6.03 -20.00 -25.57
C PHE A 90 -5.31 -20.93 -26.54
N ASN A 91 -4.27 -20.45 -27.24
CA ASN A 91 -3.62 -21.21 -28.30
C ASN A 91 -3.09 -22.57 -27.81
N GLY A 92 -3.56 -23.66 -28.42
CA GLY A 92 -3.14 -25.02 -28.12
C GLY A 92 -3.68 -25.62 -26.82
N LEU A 93 -4.62 -24.96 -26.11
CA LEU A 93 -5.27 -25.55 -24.93
C LEU A 93 -6.12 -26.77 -25.28
N ASP A 94 -6.67 -26.83 -26.50
CA ASP A 94 -7.45 -27.95 -27.03
C ASP A 94 -6.65 -29.27 -27.04
N LYS A 95 -5.32 -29.18 -27.18
CA LYS A 95 -4.40 -30.33 -27.12
C LYS A 95 -4.31 -30.96 -25.72
N LEU A 96 -4.78 -30.25 -24.69
CA LEU A 96 -4.78 -30.69 -23.30
C LEU A 96 -6.16 -31.19 -22.83
N LYS A 97 -7.16 -31.26 -23.73
CA LYS A 97 -8.56 -31.58 -23.36
C LYS A 97 -8.74 -32.91 -22.64
N ASP A 98 -7.85 -33.88 -22.88
CA ASP A 98 -7.91 -35.20 -22.26
C ASP A 98 -7.33 -35.20 -20.83
N ASN A 99 -6.78 -34.07 -20.37
CA ASN A 99 -6.36 -33.81 -18.99
C ASN A 99 -6.85 -32.43 -18.51
N PRO A 100 -8.09 -32.34 -17.98
CA PRO A 100 -8.71 -31.07 -17.59
C PRO A 100 -7.91 -30.25 -16.58
N ASP A 101 -7.29 -30.90 -15.58
CA ASP A 101 -6.53 -30.19 -14.55
C ASP A 101 -5.27 -29.54 -15.13
N LEU A 102 -4.59 -30.23 -16.06
CA LEU A 102 -3.45 -29.65 -16.77
C LEU A 102 -3.87 -28.49 -17.67
N GLN A 103 -5.01 -28.63 -18.36
CA GLN A 103 -5.56 -27.57 -19.20
C GLN A 103 -5.90 -26.30 -18.39
N ILE A 104 -6.55 -26.46 -17.23
CA ILE A 104 -6.90 -25.35 -16.32
C ILE A 104 -5.64 -24.67 -15.80
N ASN A 105 -4.64 -25.44 -15.34
CA ASN A 105 -3.39 -24.87 -14.84
C ASN A 105 -2.63 -24.09 -15.91
N GLU A 106 -2.55 -24.62 -17.14
CA GLU A 106 -1.90 -23.91 -18.25
C GLU A 106 -2.65 -22.64 -18.63
N TYR A 107 -3.99 -22.66 -18.65
CA TYR A 107 -4.80 -21.47 -18.85
C TYR A 107 -4.49 -20.38 -17.80
N LEU A 108 -4.53 -20.73 -16.52
CA LEU A 108 -4.30 -19.78 -15.43
C LEU A 108 -2.87 -19.21 -15.46
N LYS A 109 -1.87 -20.05 -15.74
CA LYS A 109 -0.48 -19.63 -15.88
C LYS A 109 -0.30 -18.60 -16.99
N ARG A 110 -0.93 -18.82 -18.16
CA ARG A 110 -0.82 -17.90 -19.31
C ARG A 110 -1.58 -16.61 -19.08
N LEU A 111 -2.80 -16.69 -18.53
CA LEU A 111 -3.57 -15.50 -18.15
C LEU A 111 -2.82 -14.65 -17.13
N PHE A 112 -2.20 -15.29 -16.13
CA PHE A 112 -1.37 -14.60 -15.16
C PHE A 112 -0.11 -13.99 -15.80
N GLY A 113 0.44 -14.61 -16.85
CA GLY A 113 1.52 -14.02 -17.65
C GLY A 113 1.15 -12.66 -18.23
N ILE A 114 -0.05 -12.51 -18.80
CA ILE A 114 -0.55 -11.20 -19.28
C ILE A 114 -0.64 -10.21 -18.11
N PHE A 115 -1.26 -10.62 -17.00
CA PHE A 115 -1.38 -9.77 -15.82
C PHE A 115 0.00 -9.37 -15.24
N ASN A 116 0.99 -10.25 -15.36
CA ASN A 116 2.35 -9.96 -14.95
C ASN A 116 2.98 -8.82 -15.76
N GLU A 117 2.76 -8.77 -17.07
CA GLU A 117 3.26 -7.66 -17.90
C GLU A 117 2.62 -6.31 -17.53
N TRP A 118 1.32 -6.31 -17.19
CA TRP A 118 0.67 -5.11 -16.63
C TRP A 118 1.31 -4.65 -15.30
N ARG A 119 1.69 -5.60 -14.44
CA ARG A 119 2.39 -5.28 -13.18
C ARG A 119 3.81 -4.77 -13.43
N ASN A 120 4.53 -5.36 -14.37
CA ASN A 120 5.87 -4.91 -14.77
C ASN A 120 5.79 -3.47 -15.28
N MET A 121 4.87 -3.20 -16.21
CA MET A 121 4.63 -1.86 -16.73
C MET A 121 4.31 -0.87 -15.61
N PHE A 122 3.43 -1.21 -14.66
CA PHE A 122 3.16 -0.36 -13.49
C PHE A 122 4.42 -0.09 -12.65
N GLY A 123 5.25 -1.10 -12.42
CA GLY A 123 6.54 -0.97 -11.74
C GLY A 123 7.48 0.00 -12.45
N ASP A 124 7.60 -0.12 -13.77
CA ASP A 124 8.41 0.76 -14.60
C ASP A 124 7.91 2.20 -14.55
N GLN A 125 6.59 2.41 -14.53
CA GLN A 125 6.00 3.73 -14.33
C GLN A 125 6.30 4.31 -12.94
N CYS A 126 6.28 3.48 -11.90
CA CYS A 126 6.69 3.94 -10.56
C CYS A 126 8.16 4.40 -10.58
N VAL A 127 9.06 3.62 -11.18
CA VAL A 127 10.49 3.95 -11.30
C VAL A 127 10.71 5.20 -12.15
N SER A 128 9.98 5.37 -13.26
CA SER A 128 10.09 6.56 -14.12
C SER A 128 9.70 7.84 -13.37
N LEU A 129 8.72 7.74 -12.47
CA LEU A 129 8.19 8.83 -11.66
C LEU A 129 8.87 9.03 -10.29
N ASP A 130 9.97 8.32 -10.01
CA ASP A 130 10.68 8.35 -8.71
C ASP A 130 9.78 7.95 -7.52
N GLN A 131 8.79 7.08 -7.76
CA GLN A 131 7.92 6.52 -6.74
C GLN A 131 8.25 5.05 -6.46
N GLY A 132 8.01 4.60 -5.23
CA GLY A 132 7.91 3.17 -4.94
C GLY A 132 7.92 2.83 -3.46
N SER A 133 7.84 1.53 -3.18
CA SER A 133 7.68 0.96 -1.84
C SER A 133 8.88 1.18 -0.90
N LYS A 134 10.06 1.49 -1.44
CA LYS A 134 11.24 1.81 -0.61
C LYS A 134 11.00 3.00 0.32
N TYR A 135 10.10 3.92 -0.05
CA TYR A 135 9.67 5.01 0.81
C TYR A 135 9.05 4.49 2.12
N GLY A 136 7.93 3.76 2.03
CA GLY A 136 7.23 3.25 3.20
C GLY A 136 8.03 2.20 3.96
N ILE A 137 8.80 1.36 3.27
CA ILE A 137 9.73 0.41 3.90
C ILE A 137 10.83 1.15 4.68
N GLY A 138 11.32 2.28 4.16
CA GLY A 138 12.24 3.16 4.88
C GLY A 138 11.61 3.68 6.18
N ASN A 139 10.38 4.18 6.12
CA ASN A 139 9.64 4.62 7.30
C ASN A 139 9.42 3.47 8.31
N LEU A 140 9.08 2.27 7.84
CA LEU A 140 8.93 1.09 8.70
C LEU A 140 10.23 0.78 9.45
N LYS A 141 11.37 0.77 8.77
CA LYS A 141 12.68 0.53 9.41
C LYS A 141 12.95 1.55 10.51
N ARG A 142 12.66 2.83 10.24
CA ARG A 142 12.83 3.91 11.21
C ARG A 142 11.90 3.77 12.41
N VAL A 143 10.66 3.32 12.21
CA VAL A 143 9.75 2.93 13.31
C VAL A 143 10.38 1.80 14.12
N ARG A 144 10.91 0.75 13.48
CA ARG A 144 11.53 -0.39 14.17
C ARG A 144 12.76 0.00 14.99
N GLU A 145 13.53 0.97 14.51
CA GLU A 145 14.69 1.51 15.23
C GLU A 145 14.29 2.40 16.41
N SER A 146 13.30 3.29 16.21
CA SER A 146 12.94 4.32 17.21
C SER A 146 11.89 3.85 18.22
N TYR A 147 11.01 2.94 17.82
CA TYR A 147 9.84 2.47 18.55
C TYR A 147 9.64 0.94 18.37
N PRO A 148 10.61 0.11 18.81
CA PRO A 148 10.65 -1.33 18.49
C PRO A 148 9.41 -2.12 18.97
N SER A 149 8.78 -1.69 20.06
CA SER A 149 7.59 -2.31 20.64
C SER A 149 6.27 -1.75 20.12
N THR A 150 6.29 -0.71 19.28
CA THR A 150 5.07 -0.09 18.73
C THR A 150 4.61 -0.83 17.48
N ALA A 151 3.30 -1.03 17.32
CA ALA A 151 2.75 -1.61 16.12
C ALA A 151 2.99 -0.70 14.89
N ALA A 152 3.29 -1.28 13.74
CA ALA A 152 3.49 -0.55 12.50
C ALA A 152 2.92 -1.31 11.30
N VAL A 153 1.98 -0.69 10.62
CA VAL A 153 1.22 -1.27 9.51
C VAL A 153 1.39 -0.44 8.26
N MET A 154 1.27 -1.08 7.10
CA MET A 154 1.16 -0.38 5.82
C MET A 154 -0.31 -0.15 5.48
N TYR A 155 -0.60 1.02 4.91
CA TYR A 155 -1.92 1.38 4.41
C TYR A 155 -1.79 1.99 3.01
N THR A 156 -2.19 1.26 1.97
CA THR A 156 -1.83 1.64 0.59
C THR A 156 -2.87 1.26 -0.46
N ARG A 157 -2.93 2.02 -1.57
CA ARG A 157 -3.72 1.66 -2.77
C ARG A 157 -2.92 0.82 -3.76
N LYS A 158 -1.59 0.96 -3.72
CA LYS A 158 -0.68 0.44 -4.74
C LYS A 158 0.28 -0.53 -4.08
N GLY A 159 0.50 -1.67 -4.72
CA GLY A 159 1.46 -2.65 -4.23
C GLY A 159 1.64 -3.81 -5.19
N LEU A 160 2.86 -4.32 -5.20
CA LEU A 160 3.23 -5.57 -5.84
C LEU A 160 3.39 -6.64 -4.76
N PHE A 161 3.22 -7.90 -5.12
CA PHE A 161 3.42 -9.00 -4.19
C PHE A 161 4.85 -9.04 -3.62
N THR A 162 5.82 -8.57 -4.40
CA THR A 162 7.22 -8.40 -3.96
C THR A 162 7.39 -7.39 -2.82
N ASP A 163 6.50 -6.39 -2.71
CA ASP A 163 6.55 -5.44 -1.60
C ASP A 163 6.18 -6.12 -0.28
N ALA A 164 5.17 -7.01 -0.31
CA ALA A 164 4.77 -7.78 0.86
C ALA A 164 5.93 -8.64 1.40
N ILE A 165 6.70 -9.27 0.50
CA ILE A 165 7.89 -10.04 0.87
C ILE A 165 8.88 -9.17 1.65
N GLU A 166 9.13 -7.94 1.19
CA GLU A 166 10.08 -7.05 1.84
C GLU A 166 9.52 -6.50 3.16
N LEU A 167 8.22 -6.20 3.23
CA LEU A 167 7.55 -5.78 4.47
C LEU A 167 7.64 -6.85 5.57
N PHE A 168 7.48 -8.13 5.23
CA PHE A 168 7.63 -9.22 6.19
C PHE A 168 9.05 -9.30 6.77
N LYS A 169 10.09 -9.06 5.95
CA LYS A 169 11.48 -9.04 6.44
C LYS A 169 11.75 -7.94 7.45
N HIS A 170 10.98 -6.85 7.42
CA HIS A 170 11.11 -5.71 8.33
C HIS A 170 10.06 -5.71 9.45
N ASN A 171 9.48 -6.88 9.75
CA ASN A 171 8.51 -7.09 10.83
C ASN A 171 7.31 -6.14 10.75
N CYS A 172 6.73 -5.94 9.56
CA CYS A 172 5.46 -5.22 9.41
C CYS A 172 4.32 -6.01 10.10
N ASP A 173 3.49 -5.34 10.90
CA ASP A 173 2.43 -5.99 11.67
C ASP A 173 1.13 -6.22 10.87
N GLY A 174 1.01 -5.59 9.70
CA GLY A 174 -0.16 -5.71 8.83
C GLY A 174 -0.05 -4.87 7.57
N VAL A 175 -0.71 -5.32 6.50
CA VAL A 175 -0.82 -4.60 5.23
C VAL A 175 -2.30 -4.43 4.91
N PHE A 176 -2.74 -3.18 4.85
CA PHE A 176 -4.13 -2.79 4.66
C PHE A 176 -4.29 -2.06 3.33
N ILE A 177 -5.33 -2.43 2.59
CA ILE A 177 -5.64 -1.79 1.33
C ILE A 177 -6.50 -0.56 1.61
N LYS A 178 -6.05 0.60 1.14
CA LYS A 178 -6.84 1.84 1.10
C LYS A 178 -8.16 1.56 0.37
N PRO A 179 -9.33 1.79 0.98
CA PRO A 179 -10.60 1.71 0.29
C PRO A 179 -10.57 2.55 -0.98
N ASN A 180 -11.15 2.00 -2.04
CA ASN A 180 -11.09 2.58 -3.37
C ASN A 180 -12.51 2.73 -3.95
N GLY A 181 -12.68 3.73 -4.81
CA GLY A 181 -13.94 4.03 -5.48
C GLY A 181 -13.70 4.88 -6.71
N GLN A 182 -14.76 5.12 -7.50
CA GLN A 182 -14.67 6.02 -8.64
C GLN A 182 -14.63 7.47 -8.16
N GLY A 183 -13.46 8.10 -8.27
CA GLY A 183 -13.22 9.47 -7.81
C GLY A 183 -13.26 9.63 -6.28
N ASP A 184 -13.10 10.86 -5.83
CA ASP A 184 -12.94 11.21 -4.43
C ASP A 184 -14.18 10.85 -3.59
N ASP A 185 -15.39 11.16 -4.07
CA ASP A 185 -16.65 10.80 -3.39
C ASP A 185 -16.80 9.28 -3.21
N GLY A 186 -16.40 8.51 -4.23
CA GLY A 186 -16.39 7.06 -4.17
C GLY A 186 -15.39 6.54 -3.13
N ILE A 187 -14.21 7.15 -3.04
CA ILE A 187 -13.22 6.84 -2.01
C ILE A 187 -13.75 7.17 -0.61
N TYR A 188 -14.40 8.32 -0.43
CA TYR A 188 -15.03 8.71 0.83
C TYR A 188 -16.09 7.68 1.26
N ALA A 189 -17.01 7.33 0.37
CA ALA A 189 -18.06 6.34 0.65
C ALA A 189 -17.47 4.96 1.01
N ALA A 190 -16.47 4.50 0.25
CA ALA A 190 -15.79 3.23 0.52
C ALA A 190 -15.06 3.25 1.87
N THR A 191 -14.41 4.38 2.21
CA THR A 191 -13.70 4.55 3.49
C THR A 191 -14.67 4.58 4.66
N ILE A 192 -15.79 5.30 4.54
CA ILE A 192 -16.85 5.31 5.56
C ILE A 192 -17.37 3.89 5.82
N SER A 193 -17.61 3.12 4.76
CA SER A 193 -18.13 1.75 4.87
C SER A 193 -17.15 0.79 5.54
N GLN A 194 -15.84 1.03 5.42
CA GLN A 194 -14.80 0.11 5.90
C GLN A 194 -14.11 0.58 7.19
N ALA A 195 -14.31 1.83 7.60
CA ALA A 195 -13.61 2.49 8.70
C ALA A 195 -13.60 1.67 9.99
N ASN A 196 -14.76 1.16 10.43
CA ASN A 196 -14.85 0.40 11.68
C ASN A 196 -14.08 -0.93 11.61
N GLY A 197 -14.04 -1.57 10.43
CA GLY A 197 -13.24 -2.77 10.20
C GLY A 197 -11.75 -2.48 10.28
N LEU A 198 -11.30 -1.43 9.58
CA LEU A 198 -9.90 -0.99 9.60
C LEU A 198 -9.43 -0.64 11.02
N ILE A 199 -10.20 0.14 11.77
CA ILE A 199 -9.86 0.52 13.15
C ILE A 199 -9.76 -0.72 14.04
N LYS A 200 -10.71 -1.66 13.92
CA LYS A 200 -10.69 -2.92 14.69
C LYS A 200 -9.44 -3.74 14.39
N ASP A 201 -9.06 -3.86 13.13
CA ASP A 201 -7.88 -4.63 12.73
C ASP A 201 -6.58 -3.94 13.17
N TRP A 202 -6.53 -2.61 13.15
CA TRP A 202 -5.43 -1.82 13.69
C TRP A 202 -5.28 -1.99 15.22
N ASP A 203 -6.38 -1.95 15.96
CA ASP A 203 -6.40 -2.26 17.40
C ASP A 203 -5.92 -3.69 17.69
N GLU A 204 -6.19 -4.64 16.79
CA GLU A 204 -5.67 -6.00 16.91
C GLU A 204 -4.15 -6.07 16.69
N CYS A 205 -3.60 -5.31 15.74
CA CYS A 205 -2.15 -5.20 15.56
C CYS A 205 -1.46 -4.64 16.81
N ILE A 206 -2.07 -3.64 17.48
CA ILE A 206 -1.55 -3.10 18.75
C ILE A 206 -1.53 -4.20 19.81
N ARG A 207 -2.66 -4.89 20.04
CA ARG A 207 -2.77 -5.94 21.07
C ARG A 207 -1.78 -7.09 20.86
N LYS A 208 -1.54 -7.51 19.61
CA LYS A 208 -0.57 -8.57 19.28
C LYS A 208 0.88 -8.19 19.57
N ARG A 209 1.18 -6.89 19.59
CA ARG A 209 2.53 -6.38 19.88
C ARG A 209 2.78 -6.20 21.37
N GLU A 210 1.71 -6.01 22.14
CA GLU A 210 1.73 -5.91 23.61
C GLU A 210 1.76 -7.28 24.31
N SER A 211 1.37 -8.36 23.62
CA SER A 211 1.37 -9.75 24.10
C SER A 211 2.71 -10.44 23.93
#